data_AF-A0A101UZM9-F1
#
_entry.id   AF-A0A101UZM9-F1
#
_cell.length_a   1.000
_cell.length_b   1.000
_cell.length_c   1.000
_cell.angle_alpha   90.00
_cell.angle_beta   90.00
_cell.angle_gamma   90.00
#
_symmetry.space_group_name_H-M   'P 1'
#
loop_
_entity.id
_entity.type
_entity.pdbx_description
1 polymer ?
#
loop_
_entity_poly.entity_id
_entity_poly.type
_entity_poly.pdbx_seq_one_letter_code
_entity_poly.pdbx_strand_id
1 'polypeptide(L)' 'MYERRTTEPTSMPPLGTIPGYRQPSDVRIGDFVFIDGLYLRVRDMRSAGTAGRRVLIFDGHSPWVMKESATTYRPVELL' A
#
# COMPACT_ATOMS: atom_id res chain seq x y z
N MET A 1 -25.19 -4.89 -18.06
CA MET A 1 -24.09 -5.74 -17.57
C MET A 1 -22.81 -4.92 -17.69
N TYR A 2 -22.32 -4.30 -16.61
CA TYR A 2 -21.04 -3.60 -16.65
C TYR A 2 -19.95 -4.60 -16.31
N GLU A 3 -19.24 -5.06 -17.34
CA GLU A 3 -17.99 -5.78 -17.15
C GLU A 3 -16.99 -4.80 -16.52
N ARG A 4 -16.75 -4.95 -15.22
CA ARG A 4 -15.58 -4.35 -14.59
C ARG A 4 -14.38 -5.00 -15.26
N ARG A 5 -13.78 -4.31 -16.24
CA ARG A 5 -12.40 -4.57 -16.65
C ARG A 5 -11.54 -4.27 -15.43
N THR A 6 -11.42 -5.25 -14.54
CA THR A 6 -10.36 -5.29 -13.55
C THR A 6 -9.10 -5.42 -14.39
N THR A 7 -8.40 -4.32 -14.62
CA THR A 7 -7.02 -4.34 -15.09
C THR A 7 -6.28 -5.15 -14.04
N GLU A 8 -6.12 -6.46 -14.26
CA GLU A 8 -5.30 -7.28 -13.38
C GLU A 8 -3.92 -6.61 -13.36
N PRO A 9 -3.42 -6.20 -12.18
CA PRO A 9 -2.08 -5.67 -12.10
C PRO A 9 -1.16 -6.73 -12.69
N THR A 10 -0.38 -6.33 -13.69
CA THR A 10 0.51 -7.23 -14.45
C THR A 10 1.56 -7.87 -13.52
N SER A 11 1.77 -7.29 -12.34
CA SER A 11 2.53 -7.86 -11.25
C SER A 11 1.61 -8.59 -10.28
N MET A 12 1.98 -9.81 -9.92
CA MET A 12 1.39 -10.49 -8.76
C MET A 12 1.87 -9.83 -7.46
N PRO A 13 1.03 -9.81 -6.41
CA PRO A 13 1.46 -9.34 -5.10
C PRO A 13 2.56 -10.24 -4.51
N PRO A 14 3.39 -9.72 -3.59
CA PRO A 14 4.40 -10.53 -2.93
C PRO A 14 3.81 -11.73 -2.21
N LEU A 15 4.47 -12.88 -2.31
CA LEU A 15 4.05 -14.11 -1.63
C LEU A 15 4.02 -13.92 -0.11
N GLY A 16 3.12 -14.65 0.55
CA GLY A 16 2.98 -14.57 2.01
C GLY A 16 2.40 -13.23 2.49
N THR A 17 1.64 -12.54 1.64
CA THR A 17 0.90 -11.32 2.03
C THR A 17 -0.60 -11.51 1.96
N ILE A 18 -1.33 -10.75 2.77
CA ILE A 18 -2.80 -10.71 2.78
C ILE A 18 -3.26 -9.32 2.32
N PRO A 19 -4.11 -9.25 1.29
CA PRO A 19 -4.67 -7.98 0.82
C PRO A 19 -5.64 -7.41 1.86
N GLY A 20 -5.64 -6.09 2.00
CA GLY A 20 -6.61 -5.37 2.82
C GLY A 20 -6.77 -3.94 2.34
N TYR A 21 -8.01 -3.46 2.30
CA TYR A 21 -8.32 -2.06 2.04
C TYR A 21 -8.16 -1.28 3.35
N ARG A 22 -7.10 -0.47 3.46
CA ARG A 22 -6.68 0.16 4.71
C ARG A 22 -6.73 1.67 4.60
N GLN A 23 -7.17 2.33 5.67
CA GLN A 23 -7.04 3.77 5.82
C GLN A 23 -5.58 4.15 6.13
N PRO A 24 -5.16 5.40 5.92
CA PRO A 24 -3.81 5.85 6.28
C PRO A 24 -3.40 5.52 7.71
N SER A 25 -4.34 5.51 8.67
CA SER A 25 -4.08 5.14 10.07
C SER A 25 -3.76 3.66 10.29
N ASP A 26 -4.21 2.79 9.40
CA ASP A 26 -4.17 1.33 9.58
C ASP A 26 -2.99 0.68 8.84
N VAL A 27 -2.33 1.45 7.96
CA VAL A 27 -1.09 1.03 7.28
C VAL A 27 0.04 0.90 8.29
N ARG A 28 0.87 -0.12 8.11
CA ARG A 28 2.04 -0.41 8.94
C ARG A 28 3.32 -0.37 8.11
N ILE A 29 4.45 -0.10 8.78
CA ILE A 29 5.77 -0.39 8.21
C ILE A 29 5.81 -1.89 7.88
N GLY A 30 6.31 -2.22 6.69
CA GLY A 30 6.37 -3.57 6.16
C GLY A 30 5.19 -3.96 5.26
N ASP A 31 4.07 -3.24 5.30
CA ASP A 31 3.01 -3.40 4.29
C ASP A 31 3.56 -3.08 2.89
N PHE A 32 3.01 -3.73 1.88
CA PHE A 32 3.27 -3.40 0.48
C PHE A 32 2.10 -2.62 -0.12
N VAL A 33 2.42 -1.62 -0.94
CA VAL A 33 1.45 -0.84 -1.73
C VAL A 33 1.78 -0.95 -3.20
N PHE A 34 0.76 -0.98 -4.06
CA PHE A 34 0.94 -1.03 -5.50
C PHE A 34 0.95 0.40 -6.07
N ILE A 35 2.10 0.88 -6.50
CA ILE A 35 2.32 2.23 -7.03
C ILE A 35 3.15 2.11 -8.31
N ASP A 36 2.74 2.81 -9.36
CA ASP A 36 3.44 2.87 -10.65
C ASP A 36 3.82 1.49 -11.23
N GLY A 37 2.93 0.51 -11.06
CA GLY A 37 3.13 -0.85 -11.56
C GLY A 37 3.98 -1.76 -10.66
N LEU A 38 4.41 -1.28 -9.49
CA LEU A 38 5.32 -1.97 -8.58
C LEU A 38 4.71 -2.16 -7.19
N TYR A 39 5.02 -3.30 -6.55
CA TYR A 39 4.75 -3.51 -5.13
C TYR A 39 5.91 -2.97 -4.29
N LEU A 40 5.69 -1.82 -3.65
CA LEU A 40 6.69 -1.15 -2.84
C LEU A 40 6.45 -1.45 -1.35
N ARG A 41 7.49 -1.92 -0.67
CA ARG A 41 7.45 -2.17 0.78
C ARG A 41 7.61 -0.85 1.53
N VAL A 42 6.66 -0.52 2.39
CA VAL A 42 6.75 0.63 3.30
C VAL A 42 7.92 0.39 4.27
N ARG A 43 8.93 1.26 4.21
CA ARG A 43 10.12 1.20 5.09
C ARG A 43 10.02 2.13 6.28
N ASP A 44 9.41 3.28 6.07
CA ASP A 44 9.17 4.28 7.11
C ASP A 44 7.87 5.03 6.80
N MET A 45 7.31 5.68 7.82
CA MET A 45 6.07 6.43 7.72
C MET A 45 6.15 7.72 8.53
N ARG A 46 5.65 8.82 7.94
CA ARG A 46 5.55 10.11 8.64
C ARG A 46 4.10 10.58 8.69
N SER A 47 3.74 11.22 9.81
CA SER A 47 2.45 11.89 9.95
C SER A 47 2.44 13.13 9.05
N ALA A 48 1.39 13.32 8.26
CA ALA A 48 1.21 14.52 7.43
C ALA A 48 0.22 15.51 8.06
N GLY A 49 0.40 15.80 9.36
CA GLY A 49 -0.39 16.76 10.12
C GLY A 49 -1.76 16.29 10.63
N THR A 50 -2.35 15.22 10.07
CA THR A 50 -3.61 14.63 10.55
C THR A 50 -3.59 13.10 10.49
N ALA A 51 -4.47 12.43 11.24
CA ALA A 51 -4.61 10.96 11.21
C ALA A 51 -5.09 10.42 9.84
N GLY A 52 -5.73 11.28 9.03
CA GLY A 52 -6.21 10.92 7.69
C GLY A 52 -5.17 11.01 6.58
N ARG A 53 -3.89 11.23 6.90
CA ARG A 53 -2.81 11.30 5.90
C ARG A 53 -1.52 10.69 6.41
N ARG A 54 -0.90 9.84 5.59
CA ARG A 54 0.45 9.29 5.84
C ARG A 54 1.37 9.55 4.66
N VAL A 55 2.61 9.91 4.95
CA VAL A 55 3.69 9.86 3.98
C VAL A 55 4.36 8.50 4.13
N LEU A 56 4.29 7.67 3.09
CA LEU A 56 4.95 6.37 3.03
C LEU A 56 6.30 6.53 2.34
N ILE A 57 7.34 5.96 2.93
CA ILE A 57 8.71 6.02 2.44
C ILE A 57 9.11 4.61 2.00
N PHE A 58 9.76 4.51 0.85
CA PHE A 58 10.16 3.26 0.20
C PHE A 58 11.65 3.31 -0.17
N ASP A 59 12.24 2.14 -0.47
CA ASP A 59 13.58 2.09 -1.06
C ASP A 59 13.51 2.42 -2.55
N GLY A 60 14.34 3.37 -3.01
CA GLY A 60 14.49 3.66 -4.45
C GLY A 60 13.27 4.29 -5.14
N HIS A 61 12.24 4.69 -4.38
CA HIS A 61 11.05 5.35 -4.91
C HIS A 61 10.76 6.63 -4.12
N SER A 62 10.21 7.64 -4.81
CA SER A 62 9.79 8.88 -4.16
C SER A 62 8.75 8.61 -3.08
N PRO A 63 8.76 9.36 -1.95
CA PRO A 63 7.73 9.21 -0.92
C PRO A 63 6.34 9.43 -1.51
N TRP A 64 5.38 8.64 -1.05
CA TRP A 64 3.99 8.74 -1.50
C TRP A 64 3.09 9.21 -0.37
N VAL A 65 2.27 10.22 -0.66
CA VAL A 65 1.29 10.73 0.30
C VAL A 65 -0.03 9.98 0.12
N MET A 66 -0.28 9.05 1.03
CA MET A 66 -1.55 8.35 1.13
C MET A 66 -2.58 9.29 1.76
N LYS A 67 -3.49 9.81 0.92
CA LYS A 67 -4.56 10.74 1.34
C LYS A 67 -5.90 10.06 1.57
N GLU A 68 -6.06 8.85 1.04
CA GLU A 68 -7.30 8.07 1.04
C GLU A 68 -6.96 6.60 1.31
N SER A 69 -7.98 5.78 1.55
CA SER A 69 -7.79 4.34 1.70
C SER A 69 -7.22 3.71 0.43
N ALA A 70 -6.38 2.70 0.59
CA ALA A 70 -5.77 1.98 -0.52
C ALA A 70 -5.67 0.49 -0.21
N THR A 71 -5.63 -0.31 -1.27
CA THR A 71 -5.29 -1.73 -1.16
C THR A 71 -3.82 -1.86 -0.78
N THR A 72 -3.58 -2.56 0.32
CA THR A 72 -2.25 -2.83 0.87
C THR A 72 -2.13 -4.32 1.12
N TYR A 73 -0.90 -4.84 1.05
CA TYR A 73 -0.61 -6.26 1.19
C TYR A 73 0.28 -6.44 2.40
N ARG A 74 -0.29 -7.01 3.48
CA ARG A 74 0.41 -7.17 4.76
C ARG A 74 1.09 -8.52 4.82
N PRO A 75 2.40 -8.61 5.06
CA PRO A 75 3.07 -9.86 5.34
C PRO A 75 2.39 -10.62 6.48
N VAL A 76 2.19 -11.93 6.32
CA VAL A 76 1.59 -12.79 7.35
C VAL A 76 2.38 -12.80 8.66
N GLU A 77 3.70 -12.54 8.59
CA GLU A 77 4.59 -12.41 9.74
C GLU A 77 4.31 -11.17 10.62
N LEU A 78 3.51 -10.21 10.13
CA LEU A 78 3.18 -8.95 10.81
C LEU A 78 1.73 -8.88 11.30
N LEU A 79 0.99 -9.99 11.24
CA LEU A 79 -0.38 -10.09 11.73
C LEU A 79 -0.46 -10.27 13.25
#